data_AF-A0A842LN84-F1
#
_entry.id   AF-A0A842LN84-F1
#
_cell.length_a   1.000
_cell.length_b   1.000
_cell.length_c   1.000
_cell.angle_alpha   90.00
_cell.angle_beta   90.00
_cell.angle_gamma   90.00
#
_symmetry.space_group_name_H-M   'P 1'
#
loop_
_entity.id
_entity.type
_entity.pdbx_description
1 polymer ?
#
loop_
_entity_poly.entity_id
_entity_poly.type
_entity_poly.pdbx_seq_one_letter_code
_entity_poly.pdbx_strand_id
1 'polypeptide(L)' 'MELKLSLIGFGSVGQGVAEVLMRKERALREMGYEFRVV' A
#
# COMPACT_ATOMS: atom_id res chain seq x y z
N MET A 1 10.84 9.31 -1.23
CA MET A 1 11.40 7.97 -1.50
C MET A 1 10.29 7.12 -2.06
N GLU A 2 10.43 6.60 -3.28
CA GLU A 2 9.37 5.81 -3.93
C GLU A 2 9.42 4.35 -3.44
N LEU A 3 8.32 3.84 -2.87
CA LEU A 3 8.20 2.46 -2.39
C LEU A 3 7.29 1.67 -3.34
N LYS A 4 7.90 0.84 -4.20
CA LYS A 4 7.18 -0.03 -5.13
C LYS A 4 6.85 -1.35 -4.46
N LEU A 5 5.57 -1.69 -4.37
CA LEU A 5 5.07 -2.92 -3.75
C LEU A 5 4.32 -3.75 -4.79
N SER A 6 4.56 -5.06 -4.78
CA SER A 6 3.78 -6.03 -5.55
C SER A 6 3.06 -6.97 -4.59
N LEU A 7 1.74 -7.05 -4.68
CA LEU A 7 0.94 -7.96 -3.87
C LEU A 7 0.68 -9.26 -4.65
N ILE A 8 1.38 -10.33 -4.27
CA ILE A 8 1.18 -11.65 -4.87
C ILE A 8 0.12 -12.40 -4.05
N GLY A 9 -1.05 -12.58 -4.65
CA GLY A 9 -2.21 -13.21 -4.02
C GLY A 9 -3.20 -12.18 -3.47
N PHE A 10 -4.41 -12.14 -4.05
CA PHE A 10 -5.45 -11.16 -3.73
C PHE A 10 -6.70 -11.79 -3.10
N GLY A 11 -6.47 -12.78 -2.22
CA GLY A 11 -7.49 -13.31 -1.32
C GLY A 11 -7.80 -12.34 -0.17
N SER A 12 -8.49 -12.81 0.87
CA SER A 12 -8.92 -11.97 2.00
C SER A 12 -7.78 -11.15 2.64
N VAL A 13 -6.59 -11.75 2.74
CA VAL A 13 -5.41 -11.06 3.29
C VAL A 13 -4.89 -9.98 2.34
N GLY A 14 -4.73 -10.28 1.05
CA GLY A 14 -4.22 -9.31 0.06
C GLY A 14 -5.13 -8.10 -0.08
N GLN A 15 -6.45 -8.31 -0.05
CA GLN A 15 -7.45 -7.25 -0.02
C GLN A 15 -7.34 -6.40 1.25
N GLY A 16 -7.21 -7.03 2.42
CA GLY A 16 -7.02 -6.33 3.69
C GLY A 16 -5.75 -5.49 3.71
N VAL A 17 -4.64 -5.99 3.15
CA VAL A 17 -3.40 -5.23 3.02
C VAL A 17 -3.59 -4.02 2.11
N ALA A 18 -4.27 -4.17 0.96
CA ALA A 18 -4.56 -3.06 0.07
C ALA A 18 -5.42 -1.99 0.75
N GLU A 19 -6.46 -2.38 1.50
CA GLU A 19 -7.28 -1.44 2.28
C GLU A 19 -6.48 -0.70 3.35
N VAL A 20 -5.62 -1.39 4.09
CA VAL A 20 -4.77 -0.76 5.12
C VAL A 20 -3.82 0.25 4.49
N LEU A 21 -3.19 -0.10 3.37
CA LEU A 21 -2.31 0.81 2.63
C LEU A 21 -3.07 2.06 2.17
N MET A 22 -4.26 1.91 1.59
CA MET A 22 -5.11 3.03 1.19
C MET A 22 -5.49 3.92 2.39
N ARG A 23 -5.89 3.33 3.52
CA ARG A 23 -6.22 4.09 4.74
C ARG A 23 -5.03 4.84 5.34
N LYS A 24 -3.81 4.35 5.12
CA LYS A 24 -2.57 4.95 5.64
C LYS A 24 -1.84 5.82 4.61
N GLU A 25 -2.44 6.06 3.43
CA GLU A 25 -1.77 6.77 2.34
C GLU A 25 -1.23 8.12 2.76
N ARG A 26 -2.05 8.93 3.45
CA ARG A 26 -1.63 10.24 3.92
C ARG A 26 -0.41 10.19 4.84
N ALA A 27 -0.42 9.29 5.82
CA ALA A 27 0.68 9.15 6.78
C ALA A 27 1.97 8.68 6.08
N LEU A 28 1.84 7.74 5.13
CA LEU A 28 2.96 7.27 4.31
C LEU A 28 3.54 8.40 3.44
N ARG A 29 2.68 9.22 2.82
CA ARG A 29 3.09 10.40 2.05
C ARG A 29 3.78 11.46 2.91
N GLU A 30 3.30 11.72 4.13
CA GLU A 30 3.92 12.64 5.10
C GLU A 30 5.32 12.15 5.53
N MET A 31 5.53 10.84 5.55
CA MET A 31 6.85 10.22 5.75
C MET A 31 7.71 10.19 4.48
N GLY A 32 7.22 10.73 3.37
CA GLY A 32 7.91 10.78 2.08
C GLY A 32 7.84 9.48 1.28
N TYR A 33 6.95 8.53 1.65
CA TYR A 33 6.69 7.33 0.87
C TYR A 33 5.55 7.55 -0.11
N GLU A 34 5.80 7.20 -1.37
CA GLU A 34 4.78 7.10 -2.40
C GLU A 34 4.70 5.63 -2.82
N PHE A 35 3.48 5.08 -2.88
CA PHE A 35 3.27 3.68 -3.24
C PHE A 35 2.20 3.55 -4.31
N ARG A 36 2.34 2.51 -5.13
CA ARG A 36 1.40 2.11 -6.16
C ARG A 36 1.10 0.63 -5.99
N VAL A 37 -0.17 0.29 -5.82
CA VAL A 37 -0.63 -1.10 -5.86
C VAL A 37 -0.86 -1.46 -7.32
N VAL A 38 -0.15 -2.48 -7.81
CA VAL A 38 -0.24 -3.05 -9.17
C VAL A 38 -0.59 -4.52 -9.11
#